data_AF-A0AAE0E807-F1
#
_entry.id   AF-A0AAE0E807-F1
#
_cell.length_a   1.000
_cell.length_b   1.000
_cell.length_c   1.000
_cell.angle_alpha   90.00
_cell.angle_beta   90.00
_cell.angle_gamma   90.00
#
_symmetry.space_group_name_H-M   'P 1'
#
loop_
_entity.id
_entity.type
_entity.pdbx_description
1 polymer ?
#
loop_
_entity_poly.entity_id
_entity_poly.type
_entity_poly.pdbx_seq_one_letter_code
_entity_poly.pdbx_strand_id
1 'polypeptide(L)' 'MWKDMIGRHLINFLINNLHGTVFLKSVNVRYVVKNVTLTFKLVDEVVKEVGEDIVVQVVTDNVSNCKKEGEMLMKKRT' A
#
# COMPACT_ATOMS: atom_id res chain seq x y z
N MET A 1 1.78 -4.21 7.59
CA MET A 1 0.39 -4.38 8.08
C MET A 1 0.37 -4.18 9.58
N TRP A 2 -0.56 -3.37 10.09
CA TRP A 2 -0.74 -3.20 11.54
C TRP A 2 -1.90 -4.06 12.03
N LYS A 3 -1.82 -4.57 13.27
CA LYS A 3 -2.91 -5.30 13.93
C LYS A 3 -3.41 -4.45 15.08
N ASP A 4 -4.70 -4.14 15.08
CA ASP A 4 -5.31 -3.35 16.16
C ASP A 4 -5.56 -4.18 17.43
N MET A 5 -5.98 -3.50 18.50
CA MET A 5 -6.25 -4.12 19.80
C MET A 5 -7.35 -5.18 19.78
N ILE A 6 -8.24 -5.16 18.79
CA ILE A 6 -9.31 -6.15 18.62
C ILE A 6 -8.98 -7.19 17.52
N GLY A 7 -7.76 -7.17 17.00
CA GLY A 7 -7.22 -8.15 16.08
C GLY A 7 -7.55 -7.94 14.60
N ARG A 8 -8.00 -6.75 14.20
CA ARG A 8 -8.16 -6.38 12.78
C ARG A 8 -6.80 -6.11 12.15
N HIS A 9 -6.62 -6.60 10.93
CA HIS A 9 -5.49 -6.22 10.11
C HIS A 9 -5.83 -4.94 9.33
N LEU A 10 -5.01 -3.91 9.46
CA LEU A 10 -5.18 -2.63 8.79
C LEU A 10 -3.97 -2.32 7.90
N ILE A 11 -4.24 -1.71 6.75
CA ILE A 11 -3.25 -1.06 5.88
C ILE A 11 -3.53 0.43 5.92
N ASN A 12 -2.53 1.21 6.32
CA ASN A 12 -2.61 2.66 6.33
C ASN A 12 -1.86 3.21 5.12
N PHE A 13 -2.51 4.09 4.37
CA PHE A 13 -1.91 4.82 3.27
C PHE A 13 -1.52 6.21 3.76
N LEU A 14 -0.24 6.49 3.68
CA LEU A 14 0.34 7.78 4.04
C LEU A 14 1.07 8.33 2.82
N ILE A 15 0.90 9.63 2.58
CA ILE A 15 1.61 10.36 1.52
C ILE A 15 2.70 11.18 2.19
N ASN A 16 3.93 11.08 1.70
CA ASN A 16 5.03 11.93 2.14
C ASN A 16 5.36 12.95 1.05
N ASN A 17 5.43 14.23 1.43
CA ASN A 17 5.86 15.33 0.58
C ASN A 17 6.74 16.32 1.36
N LEU A 18 7.15 17.41 0.71
CA LEU A 18 8.00 18.45 1.30
C LEU A 18 7.40 19.12 2.55
N HIS A 19 6.08 19.06 2.71
CA HIS A 19 5.34 19.64 3.84
C HIS A 19 5.09 18.64 4.97
N GLY A 20 5.49 17.38 4.80
CA GLY A 20 5.40 16.32 5.80
C GLY A 20 4.57 15.12 5.35
N THR A 21 4.12 14.35 6.34
CA THR A 21 3.32 13.14 6.13
C THR A 21 1.83 13.44 6.29
N VAL A 22 1.03 13.11 5.27
CA VAL A 22 -0.44 13.21 5.29
C VAL A 22 -1.04 11.81 5.33
N PHE A 23 -1.98 11.58 6.24
CA PHE A 23 -2.79 10.36 6.24
C PHE A 23 -3.85 10.46 5.14
N LEU A 24 -3.83 9.51 4.21
CA LEU A 24 -4.81 9.45 3.12
C LEU A 24 -6.04 8.64 3.56
N LYS A 25 -5.84 7.36 3.89
CA LYS A 25 -6.91 6.43 4.29
C LYS A 25 -6.37 5.20 5.00
N SER A 26 -7.26 4.46 5.66
CA SER A 26 -6.97 3.14 6.25
C SER A 26 -7.97 2.12 5.71
N VAL A 27 -7.48 0.93 5.37
CA VAL A 27 -8.28 -0.17 4.83
C VAL A 27 -8.22 -1.36 5.79
N ASN A 28 -9.39 -1.84 6.21
CA ASN A 28 -9.50 -3.06 6.99
C ASN A 28 -9.40 -4.29 6.08
N VAL A 29 -8.37 -5.09 6.31
CA VAL A 29 -8.02 -6.29 5.54
C VAL A 29 -8.20 -7.57 6.38
N ARG A 30 -9.03 -7.54 7.44
CA ARG A 30 -9.30 -8.68 8.35
C ARG A 30 -9.62 -10.01 7.65
N TYR A 31 -10.27 -9.99 6.49
CA TYR A 31 -10.62 -11.18 5.70
C TYR A 31 -9.68 -11.45 4.52
N VAL A 32 -8.71 -10.55 4.31
CA VAL A 32 -7.77 -10.59 3.19
C VAL A 32 -6.48 -11.23 3.70
N VAL A 33 -6.54 -12.54 3.88
CA VAL A 33 -5.42 -13.37 4.31
C VAL A 33 -4.31 -13.30 3.25
N LYS A 34 -3.17 -12.67 3.57
CA LYS A 34 -1.85 -12.78 2.91
C LYS A 34 -1.85 -12.91 1.37
N ASN A 35 -2.78 -12.27 0.69
CA ASN A 35 -2.88 -12.37 -0.76
C ASN A 35 -2.15 -11.18 -1.38
N VAL A 36 -0.94 -11.47 -1.88
CA VAL A 36 -0.07 -10.55 -2.62
C VAL A 36 -0.86 -9.77 -3.68
N THR A 37 -1.79 -10.43 -4.37
CA THR A 37 -2.61 -9.82 -5.43
C THR A 37 -3.59 -8.76 -4.89
N LEU A 38 -4.12 -8.94 -3.68
CA LEU A 38 -5.08 -7.99 -3.11
C LEU A 38 -4.36 -6.75 -2.57
N THR A 39 -3.24 -6.91 -1.88
CA THR A 39 -2.42 -5.76 -1.47
C THR A 39 -1.92 -4.99 -2.68
N PHE A 40 -1.46 -5.69 -3.72
CA PHE A 40 -1.07 -5.07 -5.00
C PHE A 40 -2.20 -4.21 -5.58
N LYS A 41 -3.43 -4.72 -5.63
CA LYS A 41 -4.59 -3.97 -6.11
C LYS A 41 -4.88 -2.73 -5.27
N LEU A 42 -4.83 -2.85 -3.94
CA LEU A 42 -5.05 -1.70 -3.05
C LEU A 42 -4.00 -0.60 -3.27
N VAL A 43 -2.72 -0.98 -3.39
CA VAL A 43 -1.64 -0.04 -3.66
C VAL A 43 -1.79 0.58 -5.05
N ASP A 44 -2.13 -0.23 -6.07
CA ASP A 44 -2.37 0.25 -7.44
C ASP A 44 -3.52 1.26 -7.52
N GLU A 45 -4.60 1.02 -6.78
CA GLU A 45 -5.73 1.95 -6.68
C GLU A 45 -5.31 3.27 -6.03
N VAL A 46 -4.52 3.23 -4.95
CA VAL A 46 -4.01 4.44 -4.30
C VAL A 46 -3.08 5.22 -5.22
N VAL A 47 -2.19 4.54 -5.94
CA VAL A 47 -1.28 5.19 -6.89
C VAL A 47 -2.07 5.90 -8.00
N LYS A 48 -3.13 5.29 -8.52
CA LYS A 48 -4.03 5.93 -9.50
C LYS A 48 -4.82 7.11 -8.91
N GLU A 49 -5.26 6.99 -7.67
CA GLU A 49 -6.00 8.05 -6.96
C GLU A 49 -5.12 9.29 -6.72
N VAL A 50 -3.84 9.08 -6.37
CA VAL A 50 -2.87 10.16 -6.15
C VAL A 50 -2.34 10.74 -7.47
N GLY A 51 -2.23 9.91 -8.52
CA GLY A 51 -1.65 10.28 -9.81
C GLY A 51 -0.28 9.66 -10.01
N GLU A 52 -0.11 8.89 -11.09
CA GLU A 52 1.15 8.17 -11.38
C GLU A 52 2.32 9.10 -11.67
N ASP A 53 2.03 10.30 -12.18
CA ASP A 53 2.98 11.38 -12.45
C ASP A 53 3.52 12.04 -11.17
N ILE A 54 2.75 11.99 -10.08
CA ILE A 54 3.12 12.59 -8.79
C ILE A 54 3.81 11.57 -7.87
N VAL A 55 3.50 10.28 -8.03
CA VAL A 55 4.08 9.21 -7.18
C VAL A 55 5.52 8.92 -7.59
N VAL A 56 6.47 9.43 -6.81
CA VAL A 56 7.91 9.16 -6.99
C VAL A 56 8.30 7.77 -6.48
N GLN A 57 7.70 7.33 -5.36
CA GLN A 57 8.05 6.07 -4.73
C GLN A 57 6.89 5.52 -3.89
N VAL A 58 6.74 4.20 -3.91
CA VAL A 58 5.90 3.46 -2.96
C VAL A 58 6.82 2.72 -1.98
N VAL A 59 6.62 2.96 -0.68
CA VAL A 59 7.35 2.28 0.39
C VAL A 59 6.38 1.38 1.16
N THR A 60 6.65 0.07 1.15
CA THR A 60 5.90 -0.96 1.88
C THR A 60 6.79 -1.63 2.92
N ASP A 61 6.21 -2.37 3.88
CA ASP A 61 7.01 -3.08 4.87
C ASP A 61 7.84 -4.21 4.24
N ASN A 62 8.93 -4.62 4.91
CA ASN A 62 9.86 -5.65 4.40
C ASN A 62 9.34 -7.09 4.57
N VAL A 63 8.02 -7.30 4.68
CA VAL A 63 7.47 -8.65 4.69
C VAL A 63 7.61 -9.23 3.28
N SER A 64 7.99 -10.51 3.16
CA SER A 64 8.33 -11.15 1.87
C SER A 64 7.26 -11.00 0.78
N ASN A 65 5.98 -10.87 1.15
CA ASN A 65 4.88 -10.59 0.23
C ASN A 65 5.00 -9.22 -0.45
N CYS A 66 5.49 -8.19 0.25
CA CYS A 66 5.60 -6.83 -0.24
C CYS A 66 6.68 -6.66 -1.31
N LYS A 67 7.71 -7.51 -1.33
CA LYS A 67 8.69 -7.54 -2.43
C LYS A 67 8.03 -7.92 -3.77
N LYS A 68 7.22 -8.98 -3.78
CA LYS A 68 6.50 -9.41 -4.99
C LYS A 68 5.50 -8.35 -5.45
N GLU A 69 4.82 -7.69 -4.52
CA GLU A 69 3.91 -6.57 -4.81
C GLU A 69 4.64 -5.41 -5.49
N GLY A 70 5.81 -5.03 -4.97
CA GLY A 70 6.66 -4.01 -5.59
C GLY A 70 7.11 -4.38 -7.01
N GLU A 71 7.54 -5.63 -7.22
CA GLU A 71 7.89 -6.12 -8.55
C GLU A 71 6.70 -6.07 -9.53
N MET A 72 5.49 -6.41 -9.06
CA MET A 72 4.27 -6.30 -9.87
C MET A 72 3.93 -4.84 -10.20
N LEU A 73 4.12 -3.91 -9.26
CA LEU A 73 3.87 -2.47 -9.47
C LEU A 73 4.82 -1.88 -10.50
N MET A 74 6.11 -2.24 -10.41
CA MET A 74 7.13 -1.84 -11.37
C MET A 74 6.80 -2.36 -12.77
N LYS A 75 6.52 -3.67 -12.91
CA LYS A 75 6.19 -4.29 -14.21
C LYS A 75 4.97 -3.67 -14.88
N LYS A 76 3.98 -3.20 -14.12
CA LYS A 76 2.77 -2.60 -14.67
C LYS A 76 3.01 -1.19 -15.26
N ARG A 77 4.03 -0.50 -14.76
CA ARG A 77 4.36 0.90 -15.07
C ARG A 77 5.69 1.03 -15.84
N THR A 78 6.16 -0.09 -16.41
CA THR A 78 7.28 -0.16 -17.36
C THR A 78 6.72 -0.43 -18.74
#